data_AF-A0A945G643-F1
#
_entry.id   AF-A0A945G643-F1
#
_cell.length_a   1.000
_cell.length_b   1.000
_cell.length_c   1.000
_cell.angle_alpha   90.00
_cell.angle_beta   90.00
_cell.angle_gamma   90.00
#
_symmetry.space_group_name_H-M   'P 1'
#
loop_
_entity.id
_entity.type
_entity.pdbx_description
1 polymer ?
#
loop_
_entity_poly.entity_id
_entity_poly.type
_entity_poly.pdbx_seq_one_letter_code
_entity_poly.pdbx_strand_id
1 'polypeptide(L)'
;MDHWSKRLAVLLACLLSLEAQACRFNVRDVGFVDLGSEPYSLYIFVGDSMPESERESLQSIATATFYDSNVKAKLLPLGQARQGGGKVFLPDGFTGKTPVAVLVSPDQEKTIPIPLVKDGVPILQTAWDALESVLDSPRRNGILRKVFDCYGVVLVVEGSDVAQNREIRSMADVVVSGITAKLPELEKEIQQPPVVEVISAEAFEAERAFLWSLGIHKVLDLPQVVILYGRGRMIGPVLSGERLSQSSVSAILNTIGLNCECGLDRKWMQGVMVPLKWDRDRKQEIAKQLGFNPESPEIRIEMSQILAKSGAGQGSNRSKIVGDTLDELLTGYRTGSLAEHTAPVSLGQATEPSVKEKPQFSTMAWIVFVGTAILAIGGVILLRARRRDL
;
A
#
# COMPACT_ATOMS: atom_id res chain seq x y z
N MET A 1 -35.93 -41.24 -2.72
CA MET A 1 -35.13 -40.04 -2.36
C MET A 1 -36.00 -38.83 -2.53
N ASP A 2 -36.39 -38.26 -1.40
CA ASP A 2 -37.50 -37.34 -1.27
C ASP A 2 -37.20 -35.99 -1.93
N HIS A 3 -38.22 -35.33 -2.47
CA HIS A 3 -38.06 -34.05 -3.20
C HIS A 3 -37.43 -32.97 -2.30
N TRP A 4 -37.63 -33.11 -0.99
CA TRP A 4 -37.06 -32.29 0.07
C TRP A 4 -35.55 -32.46 0.25
N SER A 5 -35.02 -33.67 0.12
CA SER A 5 -33.57 -33.96 0.23
C SER A 5 -32.78 -33.25 -0.87
N LYS A 6 -33.37 -33.17 -2.08
CA LYS A 6 -32.77 -32.50 -3.24
C LYS A 6 -32.75 -30.98 -3.07
N ARG A 7 -33.80 -30.37 -2.50
CA ARG A 7 -33.85 -28.92 -2.25
C ARG A 7 -32.91 -28.49 -1.13
N LEU A 8 -32.80 -29.31 -0.08
CA LEU A 8 -31.83 -29.07 0.99
C LEU A 8 -30.40 -29.17 0.48
N ALA A 9 -30.09 -30.17 -0.36
CA ALA A 9 -28.77 -30.31 -0.99
C ALA A 9 -28.43 -29.13 -1.91
N VAL A 10 -29.39 -28.61 -2.67
CA VAL A 10 -29.19 -27.41 -3.52
C VAL A 10 -29.00 -26.14 -2.67
N LEU A 11 -29.76 -25.97 -1.58
CA LEU A 11 -29.56 -24.85 -0.65
C LEU A 11 -28.22 -24.94 0.06
N LEU A 12 -27.80 -26.13 0.49
CA LEU A 12 -26.49 -26.37 1.10
C LEU A 12 -25.37 -26.09 0.08
N ALA A 13 -25.53 -26.52 -1.17
CA ALA A 13 -24.59 -26.21 -2.25
C ALA A 13 -24.54 -24.71 -2.55
N CYS A 14 -25.67 -24.00 -2.57
CA CYS A 14 -25.70 -22.54 -2.71
C CYS A 14 -25.02 -21.83 -1.53
N LEU A 15 -25.26 -22.28 -0.29
CA LEU A 15 -24.64 -21.70 0.91
C LEU A 15 -23.13 -21.98 0.98
N LEU A 16 -22.69 -23.17 0.56
CA LEU A 16 -21.27 -23.51 0.43
C LEU A 16 -20.59 -22.74 -0.72
N SER A 17 -21.33 -22.42 -1.80
CA SER A 17 -20.84 -21.56 -2.88
C SER A 17 -20.74 -20.08 -2.50
N LEU A 18 -21.40 -19.62 -1.44
CA LEU A 18 -21.22 -18.26 -0.92
C LEU A 18 -19.91 -18.10 -0.14
N GLU A 19 -19.39 -19.17 0.48
CA GLU A 19 -18.06 -19.18 1.11
C GLU A 19 -16.92 -19.37 0.09
N ALA A 20 -17.24 -19.85 -1.13
CA ALA A 20 -16.29 -20.01 -2.22
C ALA A 20 -16.24 -18.81 -3.18
N GLN A 21 -16.61 -17.61 -2.73
CA GLN A 21 -16.08 -16.40 -3.35
C GLN A 21 -14.62 -16.30 -2.93
N ALA A 22 -13.74 -16.97 -3.68
CA ALA A 22 -12.30 -16.72 -3.60
C ALA A 22 -12.11 -15.20 -3.62
N CYS A 23 -11.37 -14.67 -2.64
CA CYS A 23 -11.19 -13.24 -2.49
C CYS A 23 -10.77 -12.65 -3.84
N ARG A 24 -11.58 -11.73 -4.36
CA ARG A 24 -11.43 -11.23 -5.74
C ARG A 24 -10.09 -10.54 -5.96
N PHE A 25 -9.53 -9.99 -4.89
CA PHE A 25 -8.29 -9.23 -4.90
C PHE A 25 -7.29 -9.75 -3.87
N ASN A 26 -6.03 -9.81 -4.27
CA ASN A 26 -4.91 -9.97 -3.35
C ASN A 26 -4.29 -8.61 -3.02
N VAL A 27 -3.31 -8.59 -2.10
CA VAL A 27 -2.59 -7.36 -1.73
C VAL A 27 -1.91 -6.74 -2.95
N ARG A 28 -1.37 -7.54 -3.88
CA ARG A 28 -0.78 -7.03 -5.13
C ARG A 28 -1.77 -6.20 -5.95
N ASP A 29 -2.98 -6.69 -6.14
CA ASP A 29 -4.04 -6.00 -6.88
C ASP A 29 -4.41 -4.67 -6.23
N VAL A 30 -4.59 -4.68 -4.91
CA VAL A 30 -4.87 -3.46 -4.13
C VAL A 30 -3.72 -2.45 -4.27
N GLY A 31 -2.48 -2.93 -4.35
CA GLY A 31 -1.29 -2.11 -4.56
C GLY A 31 -1.32 -1.29 -5.86
N PHE A 32 -2.10 -1.69 -6.87
CA PHE A 32 -2.27 -0.93 -8.11
C PHE A 32 -3.32 0.17 -8.03
N VAL A 33 -4.22 0.09 -7.05
CA VAL A 33 -5.33 1.04 -6.91
C VAL A 33 -4.93 2.19 -6.00
N ASP A 34 -5.22 3.42 -6.44
CA ASP A 34 -5.03 4.59 -5.62
C ASP A 34 -6.27 4.87 -4.76
N LEU A 35 -6.16 4.54 -3.48
CA LEU A 35 -7.24 4.66 -2.49
C LEU A 35 -7.21 5.98 -1.73
N GLY A 36 -6.64 7.03 -2.33
CA GLY A 36 -6.54 8.37 -1.75
C GLY A 36 -5.15 8.66 -1.19
N SER A 37 -4.11 8.25 -1.89
CA SER A 37 -2.73 8.57 -1.51
C SER A 37 -2.50 10.07 -1.70
N GLU A 38 -1.96 10.73 -0.69
CA GLU A 38 -1.52 12.13 -0.85
C GLU A 38 -0.36 12.19 -1.86
N PRO A 39 -0.35 13.18 -2.77
CA PRO A 39 0.72 13.33 -3.75
C PRO A 39 1.97 13.96 -3.11
N TYR A 40 3.11 13.78 -3.78
CA TYR A 40 4.29 14.62 -3.50
C TYR A 40 3.99 16.06 -3.93
N SER A 41 4.58 17.03 -3.22
CA SER A 41 4.54 18.44 -3.63
C SER A 41 5.92 18.88 -4.09
N LEU A 42 6.02 19.49 -5.27
CA LEU A 42 7.24 20.13 -5.72
C LEU A 42 7.05 21.64 -5.68
N TYR A 43 7.79 22.32 -4.80
CA TYR A 43 7.82 23.77 -4.73
C TYR A 43 8.98 24.31 -5.54
N ILE A 44 8.71 25.21 -6.47
CA ILE A 44 9.72 25.92 -7.26
C ILE A 44 9.72 27.37 -6.78
N PHE A 45 10.72 27.74 -5.98
CA PHE A 45 10.85 29.09 -5.45
C PHE A 45 11.68 29.95 -6.41
N VAL A 46 11.14 31.11 -6.76
CA VAL A 46 11.80 32.08 -7.66
C VAL A 46 11.90 33.45 -6.99
N GLY A 47 12.87 34.26 -7.40
CA GLY A 47 12.92 35.66 -6.97
C GLY A 47 11.79 36.50 -7.55
N ASP A 48 11.35 37.51 -6.80
CA ASP A 48 10.31 38.44 -7.27
C ASP A 48 10.75 39.26 -8.49
N SER A 49 12.07 39.40 -8.70
CA SER A 49 12.66 40.09 -9.86
C SER A 49 12.72 39.23 -11.12
N MET A 50 12.35 37.96 -11.07
CA MET A 50 12.36 37.08 -12.25
C MET A 50 11.28 37.54 -13.26
N PRO A 51 11.65 37.72 -14.54
CA PRO A 51 10.69 38.13 -15.57
C PRO A 51 9.46 37.23 -15.61
N GLU A 52 8.29 37.82 -15.83
CA GLU A 52 7.02 37.07 -15.86
C GLU A 52 7.01 35.98 -16.93
N SER A 53 7.54 36.28 -18.13
CA SER A 53 7.66 35.30 -19.22
C SER A 53 8.53 34.09 -18.86
N GLU A 54 9.60 34.28 -18.08
CA GLU A 54 10.43 33.19 -17.59
C GLU A 54 9.69 32.38 -16.51
N ARG A 55 8.95 33.04 -15.62
CA ARG A 55 8.13 32.36 -14.60
C ARG A 55 7.03 31.51 -15.23
N GLU A 56 6.33 32.04 -16.23
CA GLU A 56 5.30 31.32 -16.97
C GLU A 56 5.89 30.13 -17.72
N SER A 57 7.04 30.31 -18.38
CA SER A 57 7.73 29.22 -19.07
C SER A 57 8.13 28.11 -18.11
N LEU A 58 8.70 28.46 -16.94
CA LEU A 58 9.08 27.48 -15.92
C LEU A 58 7.88 26.76 -15.31
N GLN A 59 6.78 27.47 -15.05
CA GLN A 59 5.52 26.87 -14.60
C GLN A 59 4.94 25.93 -15.67
N SER A 60 5.02 26.30 -16.95
CA SER A 60 4.56 25.47 -18.07
C SER A 60 5.37 24.17 -18.17
N ILE A 61 6.70 24.27 -18.09
CA ILE A 61 7.61 23.11 -18.04
C ILE A 61 7.19 22.20 -16.89
N ALA A 62 7.10 22.72 -15.66
CA ALA A 62 6.74 21.93 -14.49
C ALA A 62 5.34 21.28 -14.64
N THR A 63 4.36 22.03 -15.13
CA THR A 63 3.01 21.50 -15.34
C THR A 63 3.01 20.35 -16.34
N ALA A 64 3.75 20.48 -17.45
CA ALA A 64 3.88 19.45 -18.46
C ALA A 64 4.63 18.22 -17.93
N THR A 65 5.76 18.40 -17.24
CA THR A 65 6.58 17.30 -16.69
C THR A 65 5.79 16.43 -15.71
N PHE A 66 4.93 17.04 -14.88
CA PHE A 66 4.23 16.35 -13.78
C PHE A 66 2.75 16.04 -14.07
N TYR A 67 2.24 16.34 -15.27
CA TYR A 67 0.81 16.26 -15.62
C TYR A 67 0.17 14.91 -15.25
N ASP A 68 0.77 13.81 -15.69
CA ASP A 68 0.32 12.44 -15.43
C ASP A 68 1.10 11.77 -14.29
N SER A 69 1.55 12.53 -13.29
CA SER A 69 2.33 11.99 -12.16
C SER A 69 1.61 12.12 -10.81
N ASN A 70 2.13 11.42 -9.80
CA ASN A 70 1.75 11.61 -8.40
C ASN A 70 2.52 12.75 -7.71
N VAL A 71 3.12 13.67 -8.48
CA VAL A 71 3.78 14.88 -7.99
C VAL A 71 2.98 16.10 -8.43
N LYS A 72 2.76 17.06 -7.54
CA LYS A 72 2.09 18.34 -7.82
C LYS A 72 3.07 19.49 -7.72
N ALA A 73 3.41 20.09 -8.87
CA ALA A 73 4.33 21.21 -8.92
C ALA A 73 3.62 22.56 -8.72
N LYS A 74 4.27 23.44 -7.96
CA LYS A 74 3.81 24.82 -7.70
C LYS A 74 5.00 25.77 -7.73
N LEU A 75 4.94 26.77 -8.61
CA LEU A 75 5.89 27.87 -8.63
C LEU A 75 5.44 28.99 -7.68
N LEU A 76 6.33 29.44 -6.81
CA LEU A 76 6.07 30.49 -5.83
C LEU A 76 7.15 31.60 -5.91
N PRO A 77 6.77 32.84 -6.28
CA PRO A 77 7.61 34.01 -6.08
C PRO A 77 7.92 34.22 -4.59
N LEU A 78 9.10 34.76 -4.28
CA LEU A 78 9.61 34.93 -2.91
C LEU A 78 8.62 35.66 -1.98
N GLY A 79 7.98 36.74 -2.45
CA GLY A 79 6.98 37.47 -1.68
C GLY A 79 5.79 36.60 -1.27
N GLN A 80 5.31 35.75 -2.19
CA GLN A 80 4.20 34.82 -1.96
C GLN A 80 4.63 33.63 -1.09
N ALA A 81 5.83 33.10 -1.33
CA ALA A 81 6.40 31.99 -0.57
C ALA A 81 6.48 32.30 0.93
N ARG A 82 6.73 33.55 1.31
CA ARG A 82 6.81 33.99 2.71
C ARG A 82 5.47 34.11 3.44
N GLN A 83 4.36 34.14 2.71
CA GLN A 83 3.03 34.42 3.26
C GLN A 83 2.06 33.22 3.16
N GLY A 84 2.38 32.22 2.34
CA GLY A 84 1.54 31.04 2.12
C GLY A 84 2.04 29.76 2.80
N GLY A 85 1.33 28.66 2.55
CA GLY A 85 1.68 27.32 3.08
C GLY A 85 3.05 26.79 2.61
N GLY A 86 3.62 27.35 1.54
CA GLY A 86 4.97 27.02 1.07
C GLY A 86 6.11 27.58 1.95
N LYS A 87 5.80 28.45 2.92
CA LYS A 87 6.81 29.11 3.78
C LYS A 87 7.67 28.11 4.53
N VAL A 88 7.07 27.02 5.02
CA VAL A 88 7.77 25.99 5.82
C VAL A 88 8.83 25.26 5.01
N PHE A 89 8.67 25.22 3.68
CA PHE A 89 9.58 24.53 2.77
C PHE A 89 10.54 25.47 2.04
N LEU A 90 10.47 26.77 2.30
CA LEU A 90 11.37 27.75 1.73
C LEU A 90 12.77 27.56 2.34
N PRO A 91 13.83 27.34 1.53
CA PRO A 91 15.16 27.16 2.08
C PRO A 91 15.65 28.40 2.86
N ASP A 92 16.30 28.14 4.00
CA ASP A 92 16.87 29.20 4.82
C ASP A 92 17.89 30.04 4.03
N GLY A 93 17.80 31.36 4.19
CA GLY A 93 18.68 32.28 3.48
C GLY A 93 18.41 32.43 1.98
N PHE A 94 17.31 31.86 1.44
CA PHE A 94 16.95 32.06 0.05
C PHE A 94 16.71 33.55 -0.27
N THR A 95 17.54 34.09 -1.17
CA THR A 95 17.54 35.51 -1.56
C THR A 95 16.76 35.80 -2.84
N GLY A 96 16.31 34.78 -3.57
CA GLY A 96 15.65 34.93 -4.86
C GLY A 96 16.60 35.10 -6.06
N LYS A 97 17.92 35.16 -5.84
CA LYS A 97 18.91 35.32 -6.94
C LYS A 97 18.93 34.13 -7.90
N THR A 98 18.87 32.93 -7.36
CA THR A 98 18.89 31.66 -8.11
C THR A 98 17.67 30.86 -7.72
N PRO A 99 16.79 30.46 -8.65
CA PRO A 99 15.65 29.62 -8.34
C PRO A 99 16.05 28.30 -7.70
N VAL A 100 15.20 27.80 -6.81
CA VAL A 100 15.41 26.51 -6.12
C VAL A 100 14.15 25.69 -6.18
N ALA A 101 14.28 24.38 -6.43
CA ALA A 101 13.19 23.43 -6.29
C ALA A 101 13.37 22.59 -5.04
N VAL A 102 12.26 22.32 -4.35
CA VAL A 102 12.20 21.47 -3.17
C VAL A 102 11.08 20.47 -3.37
N LEU A 103 11.42 19.19 -3.40
CA LEU A 103 10.44 18.10 -3.40
C LEU A 103 10.08 17.77 -1.94
N VAL A 104 8.79 17.63 -1.68
CA VAL A 104 8.19 17.41 -0.37
C VAL A 104 7.41 16.11 -0.40
N SER A 105 7.57 15.30 0.64
CA SER A 105 6.93 14.00 0.77
C SER A 105 5.41 14.14 0.97
N PRO A 106 4.63 13.07 0.71
CA PRO A 106 3.18 13.07 0.94
C PRO A 106 2.76 13.45 2.35
N ASP A 107 3.53 13.04 3.36
CA ASP A 107 3.32 13.38 4.78
C ASP A 107 3.64 14.86 5.12
N GLN A 108 4.17 15.64 4.17
CA GLN A 108 4.61 17.03 4.35
C GLN A 108 5.74 17.22 5.38
N GLU A 109 6.42 16.14 5.82
CA GLU A 109 7.44 16.22 6.87
C GLU A 109 8.87 16.26 6.31
N LYS A 110 9.12 15.59 5.18
CA LYS A 110 10.46 15.45 4.61
C LYS A 110 10.58 16.29 3.36
N THR A 111 11.78 16.81 3.14
CA THR A 111 12.11 17.56 1.94
C THR A 111 13.43 17.09 1.33
N ILE A 112 13.58 17.31 0.03
CA ILE A 112 14.85 17.16 -0.67
C ILE A 112 15.02 18.27 -1.71
N PRO A 113 16.17 18.96 -1.77
CA PRO A 113 16.42 19.96 -2.80
C PRO A 113 16.61 19.28 -4.16
N ILE A 114 16.02 19.86 -5.21
CA ILE A 114 16.18 19.45 -6.60
C ILE A 114 17.03 20.50 -7.32
N PRO A 115 18.26 20.17 -7.76
CA PRO A 115 19.15 21.11 -8.44
C PRO A 115 18.56 21.54 -9.79
N LEU A 116 18.06 22.78 -9.89
CA LEU A 116 17.51 23.33 -11.13
C LEU A 116 18.55 23.99 -12.03
N VAL A 117 19.60 24.54 -11.44
CA VAL A 117 20.57 25.41 -12.12
C VAL A 117 21.89 24.66 -12.27
N LYS A 118 22.49 24.76 -13.45
CA LYS A 118 23.89 24.42 -13.69
C LYS A 118 24.66 25.71 -13.89
N ASP A 119 25.88 25.78 -13.35
CA ASP A 119 26.68 27.00 -13.40
C ASP A 119 26.85 27.51 -14.84
N GLY A 120 26.51 28.79 -15.05
CA GLY A 120 26.62 29.46 -16.35
C GLY A 120 25.54 29.12 -17.38
N VAL A 121 24.55 28.28 -17.05
CA VAL A 121 23.48 27.88 -17.99
C VAL A 121 22.14 28.53 -17.59
N PRO A 122 21.39 29.13 -18.53
CA PRO A 122 20.05 29.66 -18.25
C PRO A 122 19.09 28.58 -17.73
N ILE A 123 18.28 28.91 -16.72
CA ILE A 123 17.39 27.94 -16.06
C ILE A 123 16.42 27.26 -17.02
N LEU A 124 15.87 27.97 -18.01
CA LEU A 124 14.92 27.39 -18.96
C LEU A 124 15.54 26.29 -19.83
N GLN A 125 16.87 26.25 -19.96
CA GLN A 125 17.58 25.19 -20.68
C GLN A 125 17.83 23.97 -19.79
N THR A 126 17.93 24.13 -18.47
CA THR A 126 18.20 23.03 -17.52
C THR A 126 16.96 22.53 -16.79
N ALA A 127 15.90 23.32 -16.75
CA ALA A 127 14.71 23.06 -15.96
C ALA A 127 14.01 21.76 -16.37
N TRP A 128 13.90 21.49 -17.67
CA TRP A 128 13.25 20.26 -18.14
C TRP A 128 13.96 19.02 -17.59
N ASP A 129 15.27 18.87 -17.86
CA ASP A 129 16.07 17.73 -17.38
C ASP A 129 16.07 17.61 -15.86
N ALA A 130 16.22 18.75 -15.16
CA ALA A 130 16.24 18.79 -13.70
C ALA A 130 14.91 18.32 -13.09
N LEU A 131 13.79 18.80 -13.63
CA LEU A 131 12.46 18.41 -13.16
C LEU A 131 12.11 16.98 -13.57
N GLU A 132 12.50 16.57 -14.77
CA GLU A 132 12.28 15.20 -15.25
C GLU A 132 13.03 14.17 -14.41
N SER A 133 14.24 14.48 -13.90
CA SER A 133 14.99 13.59 -13.00
C SER A 133 14.24 13.18 -11.72
N VAL A 134 13.23 13.96 -11.32
CA VAL A 134 12.36 13.64 -10.18
C VAL A 134 11.50 12.42 -10.47
N LEU A 135 11.13 12.17 -11.72
CA LEU A 135 10.26 11.06 -12.13
C LEU A 135 11.01 9.98 -12.92
N ASP A 136 12.04 10.38 -13.66
CA ASP A 136 12.62 9.58 -14.72
C ASP A 136 14.10 9.33 -14.48
N SER A 137 14.48 8.06 -14.59
CA SER A 137 15.86 7.65 -14.78
C SER A 137 15.89 6.27 -15.42
N PRO A 138 16.93 5.92 -16.20
CA PRO A 138 17.03 4.60 -16.81
C PRO A 138 16.99 3.46 -15.78
N ARG A 139 17.65 3.64 -14.63
CA ARG A 139 17.70 2.60 -13.58
C ARG A 139 16.34 2.42 -12.91
N ARG A 140 15.69 3.52 -12.54
CA ARG A 140 14.35 3.50 -11.92
C ARG A 140 13.30 2.95 -12.84
N ASN A 141 13.29 3.36 -14.12
CA ASN A 141 12.36 2.84 -15.11
C ASN A 141 12.52 1.34 -15.31
N GLY A 142 13.77 0.84 -15.28
CA GLY A 142 14.07 -0.59 -15.30
C GLY A 142 13.50 -1.33 -14.08
N ILE A 143 13.62 -0.76 -12.89
CA ILE A 143 13.08 -1.31 -11.64
C ILE A 143 11.55 -1.28 -11.64
N LEU A 144 10.93 -0.12 -11.93
CA LEU A 144 9.49 0.06 -11.91
C LEU A 144 8.76 -0.84 -12.90
N ARG A 145 9.34 -1.05 -14.09
CA ARG A 145 8.80 -2.03 -15.05
C ARG A 145 8.69 -3.42 -14.40
N LYS A 146 9.71 -3.86 -13.67
CA LYS A 146 9.67 -5.13 -12.93
C LYS A 146 8.67 -5.10 -11.77
N VAL A 147 8.53 -3.98 -11.07
CA VAL A 147 7.49 -3.82 -10.02
C VAL A 147 6.09 -4.02 -10.59
N PHE A 148 5.85 -3.53 -11.80
CA PHE A 148 4.56 -3.68 -12.49
C PHE A 148 4.32 -5.10 -12.99
N ASP A 149 5.34 -5.72 -13.59
CA ASP A 149 5.18 -7.01 -14.28
C ASP A 149 5.27 -8.21 -13.32
N CYS A 150 6.05 -8.10 -12.25
CA CYS A 150 6.36 -9.19 -11.33
C CYS A 150 5.46 -9.22 -10.08
N TYR A 151 5.58 -10.29 -9.30
CA TYR A 151 4.98 -10.41 -7.96
C TYR A 151 5.39 -9.25 -7.04
N GLY A 152 6.67 -8.88 -7.06
CA GLY A 152 7.25 -7.77 -6.33
C GLY A 152 8.76 -7.68 -6.61
N VAL A 153 9.39 -6.60 -6.18
CA VAL A 153 10.83 -6.38 -6.32
C VAL A 153 11.45 -6.26 -4.94
N VAL A 154 12.44 -7.10 -4.66
CA VAL A 154 13.35 -6.93 -3.53
C VAL A 154 14.48 -6.02 -3.99
N LEU A 155 14.42 -4.75 -3.62
CA LEU A 155 15.41 -3.76 -3.99
C LEU A 155 16.49 -3.68 -2.91
N VAL A 156 17.70 -4.10 -3.25
CA VAL A 156 18.91 -3.97 -2.43
C VAL A 156 19.61 -2.67 -2.81
N VAL A 157 19.86 -1.81 -1.83
CA VAL A 157 20.71 -0.64 -1.97
C VAL A 157 22.02 -0.95 -1.27
N GLU A 158 23.10 -0.98 -2.05
CA GLU A 158 24.42 -1.38 -1.56
C GLU A 158 24.97 -0.36 -0.55
N GLY A 159 25.59 -0.90 0.49
CA GLY A 159 26.42 -0.13 1.40
C GLY A 159 27.88 -0.07 0.93
N SER A 160 28.76 0.50 1.75
CA SER A 160 30.20 0.55 1.49
C SER A 160 30.89 -0.83 1.65
N ASP A 161 30.31 -1.75 2.43
CA ASP A 161 30.87 -3.09 2.66
C ASP A 161 30.47 -4.10 1.57
N VAL A 162 31.44 -4.42 0.71
CA VAL A 162 31.28 -5.35 -0.43
C VAL A 162 30.99 -6.80 0.00
N ALA A 163 31.46 -7.23 1.18
CA ALA A 163 31.19 -8.58 1.68
C ALA A 163 29.72 -8.68 2.13
N GLN A 164 29.25 -7.69 2.90
CA GLN A 164 27.86 -7.60 3.34
C GLN A 164 26.88 -7.45 2.16
N ASN A 165 27.23 -6.66 1.15
CA ASN A 165 26.42 -6.52 -0.07
C ASN A 165 26.21 -7.87 -0.76
N ARG A 166 27.26 -8.69 -0.87
CA ARG A 166 27.18 -10.03 -1.48
C ARG A 166 26.35 -10.99 -0.64
N GLU A 167 26.52 -10.99 0.67
CA GLU A 167 25.75 -11.82 1.59
C GLU A 167 24.25 -11.51 1.51
N ILE A 168 23.88 -10.23 1.61
CA ILE A 168 22.49 -9.79 1.55
C ILE A 168 21.86 -10.06 0.19
N ARG A 169 22.59 -9.87 -0.91
CA ARG A 169 22.11 -10.23 -2.24
C ARG A 169 21.82 -11.74 -2.34
N SER A 170 22.74 -12.58 -1.88
CA SER A 170 22.54 -14.03 -1.87
C SER A 170 21.34 -14.44 -1.01
N MET A 171 21.16 -13.80 0.14
CA MET A 171 19.99 -14.02 0.99
C MET A 171 18.68 -13.63 0.27
N ALA A 172 18.66 -12.49 -0.42
CA ALA A 172 17.51 -12.05 -1.19
C ALA A 172 17.16 -13.03 -2.33
N ASP A 173 18.17 -13.55 -3.04
CA ASP A 173 17.99 -14.56 -4.09
C ASP A 173 17.40 -15.87 -3.54
N VAL A 174 17.83 -16.30 -2.34
CA VAL A 174 17.25 -17.46 -1.64
C VAL A 174 15.78 -17.23 -1.28
N VAL A 175 15.44 -16.04 -0.77
CA VAL A 175 14.04 -15.69 -0.45
C VAL A 175 13.19 -15.69 -1.72
N VAL A 176 13.64 -15.04 -2.79
CA VAL A 176 12.94 -14.99 -4.07
C VAL A 176 12.70 -16.40 -4.63
N SER A 177 13.70 -17.27 -4.56
CA SER A 177 13.58 -18.67 -4.99
C SER A 177 12.53 -19.42 -4.15
N GLY A 178 12.53 -19.21 -2.83
CA GLY A 178 11.57 -19.81 -1.92
C GLY A 178 10.12 -19.36 -2.16
N ILE A 179 9.90 -18.07 -2.48
CA ILE A 179 8.56 -17.57 -2.86
C ILE A 179 8.15 -18.10 -4.23
N THR A 180 9.08 -18.14 -5.19
CA THR A 180 8.82 -18.65 -6.54
C THR A 180 8.29 -20.08 -6.50
N ALA A 181 8.85 -20.94 -5.65
CA ALA A 181 8.40 -22.31 -5.46
C ALA A 181 6.95 -22.42 -4.94
N LYS A 182 6.46 -21.39 -4.23
CA LYS A 182 5.12 -21.34 -3.63
C LYS A 182 4.08 -20.65 -4.51
N LEU A 183 4.48 -20.03 -5.63
CA LEU A 183 3.53 -19.35 -6.53
C LEU A 183 2.39 -20.24 -7.03
N PRO A 184 2.61 -21.53 -7.36
CA PRO A 184 1.51 -22.41 -7.77
C PRO A 184 0.49 -22.70 -6.67
N GLU A 185 0.84 -22.45 -5.40
CA GLU A 185 -0.03 -22.65 -4.24
C GLU A 185 -0.92 -21.42 -3.95
N LEU A 186 -0.70 -20.31 -4.65
CA LEU A 186 -1.50 -19.09 -4.46
C LEU A 186 -2.91 -19.28 -5.02
N GLU A 187 -3.91 -18.84 -4.25
CA GLU A 187 -5.32 -18.90 -4.66
C GLU A 187 -5.60 -18.10 -5.94
N LYS A 188 -4.86 -17.00 -6.15
CA LYS A 188 -4.86 -16.23 -7.39
C LYS A 188 -3.49 -16.33 -8.07
N GLU A 189 -3.50 -16.80 -9.31
CA GLU A 189 -2.30 -16.98 -10.11
C GLU A 189 -1.61 -15.63 -10.39
N ILE A 190 -0.36 -15.51 -9.94
CA ILE A 190 0.55 -14.42 -10.29
C ILE A 190 1.61 -15.02 -11.22
N GLN A 191 1.62 -14.58 -12.48
CA GLN A 191 2.39 -15.25 -13.53
C GLN A 191 3.92 -15.10 -13.38
N GLN A 192 4.38 -13.99 -12.82
CA GLN A 192 5.80 -13.68 -12.76
C GLN A 192 6.32 -13.65 -11.32
N PRO A 193 7.42 -14.37 -11.03
CA PRO A 193 7.99 -14.42 -9.70
C PRO A 193 8.56 -13.08 -9.24
N PRO A 194 8.80 -12.90 -7.94
CA PRO A 194 9.52 -11.73 -7.46
C PRO A 194 10.96 -11.74 -8.01
N VAL A 195 11.59 -10.57 -8.04
CA VAL A 195 12.96 -10.41 -8.54
C VAL A 195 13.79 -9.55 -7.61
N VAL A 196 15.11 -9.79 -7.60
CA VAL A 196 16.06 -8.95 -6.88
C VAL A 196 16.62 -7.89 -7.81
N GLU A 197 16.57 -6.63 -7.38
CA GLU A 197 17.21 -5.50 -8.07
C GLU A 197 18.23 -4.84 -7.15
N VAL A 198 19.29 -4.28 -7.73
CA VAL A 198 20.39 -3.67 -6.96
C VAL A 198 20.66 -2.23 -7.40
N ILE A 199 20.68 -1.28 -6.47
CA ILE A 199 21.26 0.04 -6.71
C ILE A 199 22.62 0.06 -6.02
N SER A 200 23.67 0.23 -6.81
CA SER A 200 25.03 0.31 -6.28
C SER A 200 25.28 1.64 -5.59
N ALA A 201 26.32 1.67 -4.74
CA ALA A 201 26.71 2.91 -4.05
C ALA A 201 27.07 4.03 -5.04
N GLU A 202 27.64 3.71 -6.21
CA GLU A 202 27.98 4.69 -7.25
C GLU A 202 26.75 5.26 -7.95
N ALA A 203 25.67 4.46 -8.06
CA ALA A 203 24.41 4.89 -8.67
C ALA A 203 23.51 5.67 -7.70
N PHE A 204 23.90 5.79 -6.42
CA PHE A 204 23.07 6.38 -5.37
C PHE A 204 22.66 7.82 -5.69
N GLU A 205 23.61 8.67 -6.08
CA GLU A 205 23.34 10.09 -6.35
C GLU A 205 22.43 10.31 -7.56
N ALA A 206 22.55 9.46 -8.59
CA ALA A 206 21.66 9.50 -9.75
C ALA A 206 20.21 9.14 -9.38
N GLU A 207 20.03 8.31 -8.35
CA GLU A 207 18.72 7.86 -7.86
C GLU A 207 18.28 8.57 -6.57
N ARG A 208 18.92 9.66 -6.20
CA ARG A 208 18.73 10.31 -4.89
C ARG A 208 17.27 10.64 -4.58
N ALA A 209 16.51 11.16 -5.56
CA ALA A 209 15.08 11.46 -5.37
C ALA A 209 14.23 10.19 -5.18
N PHE A 210 14.54 9.12 -5.91
CA PHE A 210 13.87 7.82 -5.79
C PHE A 210 14.16 7.17 -4.43
N LEU A 211 15.44 7.09 -4.04
CA LEU A 211 15.86 6.51 -2.76
C LEU A 211 15.33 7.32 -1.57
N TRP A 212 15.37 8.66 -1.65
CA TRP A 212 14.80 9.53 -0.63
C TRP A 212 13.30 9.27 -0.41
N SER A 213 12.56 9.02 -1.50
CA SER A 213 11.12 8.70 -1.42
C SER A 213 10.82 7.39 -0.70
N LEU A 214 11.81 6.48 -0.66
CA LEU A 214 11.76 5.20 0.05
C LEU A 214 12.28 5.32 1.49
N GLY A 215 12.70 6.51 1.93
CA GLY A 215 13.31 6.74 3.24
C GLY A 215 14.80 6.41 3.32
N ILE A 216 15.47 6.25 2.18
CA ILE A 216 16.91 6.01 2.08
C ILE A 216 17.62 7.33 1.74
N HIS A 217 18.37 7.87 2.69
CA HIS A 217 18.88 9.26 2.60
C HIS A 217 20.38 9.36 2.36
N LYS A 218 21.14 8.30 2.59
CA LYS A 218 22.59 8.25 2.39
C LYS A 218 23.05 6.82 2.19
N VAL A 219 24.21 6.65 1.57
CA VAL A 219 24.93 5.38 1.57
C VAL A 219 25.37 5.07 3.00
N LEU A 220 25.04 3.87 3.48
CA LEU A 220 25.48 3.35 4.78
C LEU A 220 26.62 2.35 4.57
N ASP A 221 27.25 1.91 5.66
CA ASP A 221 28.23 0.82 5.56
C ASP A 221 27.55 -0.52 5.26
N LEU A 222 26.40 -0.75 5.88
CA LEU A 222 25.58 -1.93 5.64
C LEU A 222 24.56 -1.67 4.51
N PRO A 223 24.25 -2.69 3.70
CA PRO A 223 23.18 -2.58 2.71
C PRO A 223 21.81 -2.34 3.36
N GLN A 224 20.92 -1.77 2.56
CA GLN A 224 19.52 -1.54 2.92
C GLN A 224 18.62 -2.27 1.93
N VAL A 225 17.51 -2.82 2.39
CA VAL A 225 16.54 -3.54 1.55
C VAL A 225 15.16 -2.96 1.70
N VAL A 226 14.49 -2.75 0.57
CA VAL A 226 13.08 -2.35 0.49
C VAL A 226 12.36 -3.27 -0.48
N ILE A 227 11.07 -3.48 -0.23
CA ILE A 227 10.25 -4.35 -1.08
C ILE A 227 9.19 -3.49 -1.76
N LEU A 228 9.18 -3.54 -3.09
CA LEU A 228 8.29 -2.75 -3.94
C LEU A 228 7.26 -3.65 -4.63
N TYR A 229 6.03 -3.15 -4.78
CA TYR A 229 4.94 -3.87 -5.41
C TYR A 229 3.88 -2.93 -5.99
N GLY A 230 2.98 -3.47 -6.82
CA GLY A 230 1.82 -2.75 -7.34
C GLY A 230 2.21 -1.51 -8.15
N ARG A 231 1.57 -0.37 -7.88
CA ARG A 231 1.87 0.92 -8.51
C ARG A 231 3.10 1.58 -7.86
N GLY A 232 4.25 0.90 -7.82
CA GLY A 232 5.48 1.46 -7.25
C GLY A 232 5.40 1.76 -5.75
N ARG A 233 4.63 0.98 -4.99
CA ARG A 233 4.47 1.13 -3.55
C ARG A 233 5.54 0.34 -2.80
N MET A 234 6.01 0.90 -1.70
CA MET A 234 6.83 0.19 -0.72
C MET A 234 5.95 -0.52 0.30
N ILE A 235 6.22 -1.80 0.57
CA ILE A 235 5.58 -2.56 1.64
C ILE A 235 6.56 -2.80 2.79
N GLY A 236 6.11 -2.57 4.03
CA GLY A 236 6.96 -2.65 5.22
C GLY A 236 7.98 -1.51 5.33
N PRO A 237 8.87 -1.56 6.33
CA PRO A 237 9.91 -0.55 6.55
C PRO A 237 11.17 -0.81 5.71
N VAL A 238 12.09 0.16 5.69
CA VAL A 238 13.45 -0.07 5.18
C VAL A 238 14.17 -1.01 6.14
N LEU A 239 14.66 -2.13 5.63
CA LEU A 239 15.39 -3.12 6.40
C LEU A 239 16.89 -2.86 6.31
N SER A 240 17.57 -2.84 7.45
CA SER A 240 19.04 -2.78 7.54
C SER A 240 19.50 -3.30 8.89
N GLY A 241 20.79 -3.66 9.00
CA GLY A 241 21.39 -4.22 10.21
C GLY A 241 20.61 -5.43 10.74
N GLU A 242 20.33 -5.46 12.04
CA GLU A 242 19.65 -6.58 12.70
C GLU A 242 18.21 -6.83 12.20
N ARG A 243 17.54 -5.79 11.66
CA ARG A 243 16.19 -5.95 11.09
C ARG A 243 16.21 -6.64 9.73
N LEU A 244 17.36 -6.63 9.04
CA LEU A 244 17.55 -7.25 7.75
C LEU A 244 17.93 -8.72 7.93
N SER A 245 16.93 -9.59 7.84
CA SER A 245 17.09 -11.04 7.90
C SER A 245 16.28 -11.74 6.81
N GLN A 246 16.63 -12.99 6.52
CA GLN A 246 15.88 -13.83 5.58
C GLN A 246 14.41 -13.96 5.98
N SER A 247 14.13 -14.11 7.29
CA SER A 247 12.76 -14.19 7.80
C SER A 247 11.99 -12.89 7.61
N SER A 248 12.61 -11.72 7.86
CA SER A 248 11.96 -10.42 7.68
C SER A 248 11.59 -10.19 6.21
N VAL A 249 12.54 -10.41 5.29
CA VAL A 249 12.32 -10.22 3.84
C VAL A 249 11.25 -11.21 3.34
N SER A 250 11.34 -12.48 3.73
CA SER A 250 10.36 -13.49 3.33
C SER A 250 8.97 -13.19 3.87
N ALA A 251 8.84 -12.77 5.13
CA ALA A 251 7.55 -12.45 5.73
C ALA A 251 6.86 -11.29 5.02
N ILE A 252 7.58 -10.19 4.74
CA ILE A 252 7.03 -9.05 3.99
C ILE A 252 6.64 -9.47 2.57
N LEU A 253 7.50 -10.24 1.89
CA LEU A 253 7.23 -10.65 0.51
C LEU A 253 5.98 -11.55 0.42
N ASN A 254 5.82 -12.52 1.34
CA ASN A 254 4.62 -13.37 1.39
C ASN A 254 3.32 -12.57 1.53
N THR A 255 3.33 -11.42 2.21
CA THR A 255 2.15 -10.57 2.40
C THR A 255 1.54 -10.09 1.07
N ILE A 256 2.36 -9.91 0.02
CA ILE A 256 1.88 -9.42 -1.29
C ILE A 256 0.89 -10.41 -1.95
N GLY A 257 1.10 -11.71 -1.74
CA GLY A 257 0.28 -12.78 -2.31
C GLY A 257 -0.97 -13.10 -1.50
N LEU A 258 -1.13 -12.53 -0.31
CA LEU A 258 -2.28 -12.78 0.55
C LEU A 258 -3.54 -12.09 0.01
N ASN A 259 -4.69 -12.65 0.34
CA ASN A 259 -5.98 -12.05 0.07
C ASN A 259 -6.20 -10.79 0.92
N CYS A 260 -6.76 -9.74 0.32
CA CYS A 260 -6.97 -8.47 1.02
C CYS A 260 -8.11 -8.53 2.06
N GLU A 261 -8.92 -9.58 2.06
CA GLU A 261 -10.04 -9.79 2.97
C GLU A 261 -9.63 -10.51 4.28
N CYS A 262 -8.40 -11.02 4.38
CA CYS A 262 -7.92 -11.85 5.50
C CYS A 262 -7.58 -11.07 6.80
N GLY A 263 -8.19 -9.89 7.01
CA GLY A 263 -7.96 -9.09 8.23
C GLY A 263 -6.55 -8.51 8.34
N LEU A 264 -5.87 -8.31 7.21
CA LEU A 264 -4.58 -7.63 7.15
C LEU A 264 -4.72 -6.16 7.56
N ASP A 265 -3.76 -5.65 8.33
CA ASP A 265 -3.75 -4.23 8.71
C ASP A 265 -3.57 -3.36 7.45
N ARG A 266 -4.46 -2.37 7.31
CA ARG A 266 -4.49 -1.40 6.21
C ARG A 266 -3.18 -0.67 6.02
N LYS A 267 -2.41 -0.46 7.09
CA LYS A 267 -1.08 0.19 7.03
C LYS A 267 -0.14 -0.50 6.04
N TRP A 268 -0.27 -1.82 5.88
CA TRP A 268 0.56 -2.60 4.97
C TRP A 268 0.15 -2.48 3.50
N MET A 269 -1.13 -2.18 3.24
CA MET A 269 -1.70 -2.12 1.89
C MET A 269 -1.66 -0.72 1.27
N GLN A 270 -1.44 0.31 2.09
CA GLN A 270 -1.40 1.73 1.68
C GLN A 270 0.02 2.33 1.73
N GLY A 271 1.04 1.49 1.55
CA GLY A 271 2.44 1.91 1.63
C GLY A 271 2.80 3.07 0.69
N VAL A 272 3.93 3.72 1.01
CA VAL A 272 4.41 4.92 0.31
C VAL A 272 4.63 4.61 -1.17
N MET A 273 3.97 5.36 -2.04
CA MET A 273 4.16 5.30 -3.49
C MET A 273 5.37 6.15 -3.86
N VAL A 274 6.26 5.66 -4.72
CA VAL A 274 7.38 6.47 -5.23
C VAL A 274 6.92 7.53 -6.25
N PRO A 275 7.67 8.62 -6.45
CA PRO A 275 7.42 9.54 -7.55
C PRO A 275 7.48 8.82 -8.90
N LEU A 276 6.38 8.82 -9.65
CA LEU A 276 6.29 8.11 -10.93
C LEU A 276 5.32 8.76 -11.91
N LYS A 277 5.58 8.55 -13.20
CA LYS A 277 4.63 8.82 -14.29
C LYS A 277 3.61 7.68 -14.39
N TRP A 278 2.35 8.05 -14.51
CA TRP A 278 1.19 7.16 -14.63
C TRP A 278 0.34 7.57 -15.84
N ASP A 279 0.98 7.52 -17.00
CA ASP A 279 0.39 7.89 -18.28
C ASP A 279 -0.71 6.90 -18.73
N ARG A 280 -1.40 7.26 -19.82
CA ARG A 280 -2.49 6.47 -20.40
C ARG A 280 -2.04 5.07 -20.84
N ASP A 281 -0.87 4.97 -21.44
CA ASP A 281 -0.38 3.71 -22.01
C ASP A 281 -0.06 2.72 -20.89
N ARG A 282 0.54 3.20 -19.80
CA ARG A 282 0.76 2.43 -18.56
C ARG A 282 -0.55 1.98 -17.94
N LYS A 283 -1.53 2.87 -17.80
CA LYS A 283 -2.87 2.54 -17.26
C LYS A 283 -3.53 1.42 -18.06
N GLN A 284 -3.45 1.49 -19.38
CA GLN A 284 -4.04 0.48 -20.27
C GLN A 284 -3.33 -0.88 -20.17
N GLU A 285 -2.00 -0.89 -20.11
CA GLU A 285 -1.22 -2.12 -19.96
C GLU A 285 -1.56 -2.82 -18.63
N ILE A 286 -1.56 -2.07 -17.52
CA ILE A 286 -1.92 -2.62 -16.21
C ILE A 286 -3.35 -3.13 -16.17
N ALA A 287 -4.31 -2.40 -16.76
CA ALA A 287 -5.70 -2.86 -16.81
C ALA A 287 -5.85 -4.19 -17.56
N LYS A 288 -5.06 -4.38 -18.63
CA LYS A 288 -5.01 -5.63 -19.39
C LYS A 288 -4.38 -6.76 -18.57
N GLN A 289 -3.29 -6.50 -17.87
CA GLN A 289 -2.60 -7.48 -17.02
C GLN A 289 -3.46 -7.92 -15.83
N LEU A 290 -4.19 -6.99 -15.19
CA LEU A 290 -5.02 -7.26 -14.01
C LEU A 290 -6.39 -7.87 -14.35
N GLY A 291 -6.86 -7.70 -15.59
CA GLY A 291 -8.22 -8.08 -16.00
C GLY A 291 -9.32 -7.15 -15.49
N PHE A 292 -8.95 -6.01 -14.89
CA PHE A 292 -9.85 -4.94 -14.45
C PHE A 292 -9.12 -3.59 -14.52
N ASN A 293 -9.87 -2.48 -14.56
CA ASN A 293 -9.29 -1.15 -14.57
C ASN A 293 -9.06 -0.64 -13.13
N PRO A 294 -7.81 -0.45 -12.66
CA PRO A 294 -7.54 0.02 -11.31
C PRO A 294 -7.97 1.49 -11.07
N GLU A 295 -8.19 2.26 -12.13
CA GLU A 295 -8.64 3.65 -12.05
C GLU A 295 -10.17 3.78 -12.04
N SER A 296 -10.91 2.68 -12.21
CA SER A 296 -12.38 2.72 -12.26
C SER A 296 -12.95 3.09 -10.88
N PRO A 297 -13.92 4.02 -10.80
CA PRO A 297 -14.57 4.37 -9.54
C PRO A 297 -15.19 3.15 -8.85
N GLU A 298 -15.75 2.21 -9.62
CA GLU A 298 -16.37 0.99 -9.12
C GLU A 298 -15.36 0.12 -8.38
N ILE A 299 -14.20 -0.15 -9.00
CA ILE A 299 -13.12 -0.94 -8.39
C ILE A 299 -12.56 -0.23 -7.16
N ARG A 300 -12.37 1.10 -7.22
CA ARG A 300 -11.89 1.89 -6.08
C ARG A 300 -12.85 1.82 -4.90
N ILE A 301 -14.16 1.92 -5.14
CA ILE A 301 -15.19 1.82 -4.10
C ILE A 301 -15.22 0.40 -3.53
N GLU A 302 -15.19 -0.63 -4.38
CA GLU A 302 -15.18 -2.04 -3.96
C GLU A 302 -13.98 -2.35 -3.05
N MET A 303 -12.77 -2.03 -3.49
CA MET A 303 -11.55 -2.23 -2.70
C MET A 303 -11.55 -1.38 -1.42
N SER A 304 -12.02 -0.13 -1.49
CA SER A 304 -12.16 0.71 -0.28
C SER A 304 -13.10 0.08 0.73
N GLN A 305 -14.21 -0.54 0.29
CA GLN A 305 -15.14 -1.24 1.16
C GLN A 305 -14.55 -2.51 1.76
N ILE A 306 -13.77 -3.28 0.99
CA ILE A 306 -13.07 -4.48 1.49
C ILE A 306 -12.09 -4.09 2.60
N LEU A 307 -11.29 -3.05 2.38
CA LEU A 307 -10.42 -2.52 3.40
C LEU A 307 -11.22 -1.98 4.59
N ALA A 308 -12.32 -1.26 4.34
CA ALA A 308 -13.21 -0.69 5.36
C ALA A 308 -13.78 -1.77 6.30
N LYS A 309 -14.21 -2.91 5.75
CA LYS A 309 -14.74 -4.05 6.52
C LYS A 309 -13.65 -4.78 7.30
N SER A 310 -12.42 -4.76 6.80
CA SER A 310 -11.26 -5.37 7.45
C SER A 310 -10.74 -4.56 8.66
N GLY A 311 -11.45 -3.51 9.13
CA GLY A 311 -11.04 -2.68 10.27
C GLY A 311 -12.03 -2.68 11.45
N ALA A 312 -11.48 -2.94 12.64
CA ALA A 312 -12.08 -2.91 13.98
C ALA A 312 -13.24 -3.90 14.25
N GLY A 313 -12.88 -5.07 14.77
CA GLY A 313 -13.71 -5.72 15.81
C GLY A 313 -14.61 -6.91 15.43
N GLN A 314 -14.57 -7.42 14.20
CA GLN A 314 -15.28 -8.66 13.86
C GLN A 314 -14.43 -9.61 13.02
N GLY A 315 -13.58 -10.35 13.72
CA GLY A 315 -12.89 -11.52 13.18
C GLY A 315 -12.42 -12.37 14.35
N SER A 316 -13.20 -13.39 14.72
CA SER A 316 -12.77 -14.43 15.67
C SER A 316 -11.52 -15.18 15.20
N ASN A 317 -11.12 -14.97 13.94
CA ASN A 317 -9.83 -15.34 13.36
C ASN A 317 -9.07 -14.07 12.97
N ARG A 318 -8.52 -13.34 13.95
CA ARG A 318 -7.23 -12.65 13.69
C ARG A 318 -6.31 -13.72 13.14
N SER A 319 -5.78 -13.57 11.94
CA SER A 319 -4.58 -14.32 11.56
C SER A 319 -3.44 -13.82 12.45
N LYS A 320 -3.40 -14.31 13.70
CA LYS A 320 -2.35 -14.11 14.71
C LYS A 320 -0.94 -14.47 14.17
N ILE A 321 -0.86 -15.03 12.98
CA ILE A 321 0.30 -15.69 12.39
C ILE A 321 1.16 -14.73 11.55
N VAL A 322 0.65 -13.56 11.13
CA VAL A 322 1.44 -12.63 10.30
C VAL A 322 1.42 -11.20 10.83
N GLY A 323 0.28 -10.59 11.14
CA GLY A 323 0.24 -9.19 11.59
C GLY A 323 1.01 -8.94 12.89
N ASP A 324 0.64 -9.67 13.95
CA ASP A 324 1.29 -9.55 15.27
C ASP A 324 2.74 -10.04 15.23
N THR A 325 3.03 -11.14 14.52
CA THR A 325 4.39 -11.70 14.38
C THR A 325 5.29 -10.86 13.47
N LEU A 326 4.76 -10.16 12.47
CA LEU A 326 5.55 -9.29 11.60
C LEU A 326 5.87 -7.99 12.32
N ASP A 327 4.92 -7.42 13.06
CA ASP A 327 5.21 -6.32 13.98
C ASP A 327 6.19 -6.78 15.06
N GLU A 328 6.09 -8.01 15.60
CA GLU A 328 7.05 -8.60 16.54
C GLU A 328 8.46 -8.77 15.91
N LEU A 329 8.52 -9.26 14.67
CA LEU A 329 9.76 -9.42 13.89
C LEU A 329 10.41 -8.07 13.56
N LEU A 330 9.60 -7.04 13.31
CA LEU A 330 10.09 -5.70 12.96
C LEU A 330 10.41 -4.82 14.17
N THR A 331 9.72 -5.04 15.31
CA THR A 331 9.96 -4.32 16.57
C THR A 331 10.93 -5.05 17.49
N GLY A 332 11.24 -6.32 17.23
CA GLY A 332 12.17 -7.16 18.00
C GLY A 332 11.61 -7.63 19.35
N TYR A 333 10.33 -7.37 19.66
CA TYR A 333 9.78 -7.53 20.99
C TYR A 333 9.06 -8.87 21.16
N ARG A 334 9.78 -9.95 21.48
CA ARG A 334 9.16 -11.27 21.72
C ARG A 334 8.23 -11.26 22.92
N THR A 335 6.93 -11.44 22.71
CA THR A 335 6.02 -11.73 23.84
C THR A 335 6.12 -13.20 24.20
N GLY A 336 6.96 -13.51 25.19
CA GLY A 336 7.08 -14.84 25.75
C GLY A 336 5.74 -15.32 26.31
N SER A 337 5.16 -16.34 25.68
CA SER A 337 4.11 -17.17 26.26
C SER A 337 4.65 -17.83 27.53
N LEU A 338 4.31 -17.29 28.71
CA LEU A 338 4.40 -18.03 29.97
C LEU A 338 3.16 -18.91 30.10
N ALA A 339 3.36 -20.22 29.96
CA ALA A 339 2.40 -21.20 30.41
C ALA A 339 2.56 -21.45 31.92
N GLU A 340 1.39 -21.64 32.53
CA GLU A 340 1.07 -22.38 33.75
C GLU A 340 1.24 -21.79 35.17
N HIS A 341 0.08 -21.88 35.85
CA HIS A 341 -0.19 -21.92 37.29
C HIS A 341 0.15 -20.70 38.16
N THR A 342 -0.90 -20.02 38.64
CA THR A 342 -1.43 -20.19 40.03
C THR A 342 -2.62 -19.23 40.19
N ALA A 343 -3.79 -19.74 40.57
CA ALA A 343 -4.89 -18.88 41.03
C ALA A 343 -4.53 -18.30 42.41
N PRO A 344 -4.86 -17.02 42.67
CA PRO A 344 -5.56 -16.79 43.92
C PRO A 344 -6.72 -15.76 43.82
N VAL A 345 -7.81 -16.17 44.46
CA VAL A 345 -8.58 -15.43 45.47
C VAL A 345 -9.21 -14.08 45.09
N SER A 346 -10.54 -14.12 45.10
CA SER A 346 -11.49 -13.00 45.23
C SER A 346 -11.18 -12.10 46.43
N LEU A 347 -11.16 -10.79 46.21
CA LEU A 347 -11.52 -9.80 47.23
C LEU A 347 -11.97 -8.49 46.56
N GLY A 348 -13.11 -7.94 46.99
CA GLY A 348 -13.42 -6.52 46.83
C GLY A 348 -14.62 -6.20 45.95
N GLN A 349 -15.81 -6.37 46.53
CA GLN A 349 -17.04 -5.72 46.09
C GLN A 349 -16.91 -4.21 46.33
N ALA A 350 -17.09 -3.39 45.29
CA ALA A 350 -17.44 -1.99 45.41
C ALA A 350 -18.55 -1.68 44.40
N THR A 351 -19.69 -1.31 44.96
CA THR A 351 -20.98 -1.04 44.31
C THR A 351 -20.94 0.32 43.61
N GLU A 352 -21.29 0.38 42.32
CA GLU A 352 -21.74 1.61 41.66
C GLU A 352 -23.21 1.50 41.26
N PRO A 353 -23.96 2.63 41.21
CA PRO A 353 -25.41 2.64 41.21
C PRO A 353 -26.03 2.41 39.83
N SER A 354 -27.15 1.70 39.88
CA SER A 354 -28.12 1.43 38.82
C SER A 354 -28.45 2.62 37.91
N VAL A 355 -28.12 2.49 36.62
CA VAL A 355 -28.84 3.15 35.52
C VAL A 355 -29.66 2.09 34.80
N LYS A 356 -30.99 2.28 34.77
CA LYS A 356 -31.96 1.39 34.10
C LYS A 356 -31.74 1.37 32.59
N GLU A 357 -31.27 0.26 32.05
CA GLU A 357 -31.39 -0.05 30.62
C GLU A 357 -32.79 -0.60 30.30
N LYS A 358 -33.41 -0.06 29.25
CA LYS A 358 -34.64 -0.58 28.63
C LYS A 358 -34.38 -1.99 28.07
N PRO A 359 -35.39 -2.89 28.05
CA PRO A 359 -35.20 -4.22 27.47
C PRO A 359 -34.94 -4.11 25.97
N GLN A 360 -33.70 -4.39 25.55
CA GLN A 360 -33.35 -4.62 24.15
C GLN A 360 -34.03 -5.91 23.70
N PHE A 361 -35.12 -5.76 22.97
CA PHE A 361 -35.77 -6.86 22.26
C PHE A 361 -34.80 -7.41 21.21
N SER A 362 -34.37 -8.66 21.42
CA SER A 362 -33.43 -9.37 20.53
C SER A 362 -34.04 -9.59 19.15
N THR A 363 -33.37 -9.06 18.13
CA THR A 363 -33.69 -9.22 16.70
C THR A 363 -33.77 -10.70 16.26
N MET A 364 -33.12 -11.61 17.00
CA MET A 364 -33.22 -13.06 16.79
C MET A 364 -34.62 -13.61 17.09
N ALA A 365 -35.34 -13.04 18.05
CA ALA A 365 -36.70 -13.50 18.37
C ALA A 365 -37.68 -13.21 17.22
N TRP A 366 -37.48 -12.09 16.49
CA TRP A 366 -38.29 -11.72 15.34
C TRP A 366 -38.06 -12.64 14.13
N ILE A 367 -36.82 -13.03 13.88
CA ILE A 367 -36.48 -13.93 12.76
C ILE A 367 -37.09 -15.31 12.99
N VAL A 368 -37.06 -15.81 14.24
CA VAL A 368 -37.70 -17.08 14.60
C VAL A 368 -39.23 -16.99 14.52
N PHE A 369 -39.85 -15.90 14.97
CA PHE A 369 -41.30 -15.72 14.88
C PHE A 369 -41.80 -15.62 13.44
N VAL A 370 -41.11 -14.87 12.58
CA VAL A 370 -41.47 -14.74 11.17
C VAL A 370 -41.23 -16.06 10.42
N GLY A 371 -40.12 -16.76 10.69
CA GLY A 371 -39.82 -18.05 10.09
C GLY A 371 -40.86 -19.13 10.43
N THR A 372 -41.30 -19.19 11.69
CA THR A 372 -42.34 -20.13 12.13
C THR A 372 -43.73 -19.80 11.55
N ALA A 373 -44.07 -18.51 11.41
CA ALA A 373 -45.33 -18.10 10.78
C ALA A 373 -45.39 -18.46 9.28
N ILE A 374 -44.29 -18.26 8.55
CA ILE A 374 -44.21 -18.62 7.13
C ILE A 374 -44.33 -20.14 6.93
N LEU A 375 -43.69 -20.93 7.79
CA LEU A 375 -43.80 -22.40 7.75
C LEU A 375 -45.22 -22.89 8.10
N ALA A 376 -45.89 -22.28 9.07
CA ALA A 376 -47.25 -22.61 9.42
C ALA A 376 -48.24 -22.29 8.28
N ILE A 377 -48.12 -21.13 7.65
CA ILE A 377 -48.95 -20.72 6.51
C ILE A 377 -48.69 -21.63 5.30
N GLY A 378 -47.42 -21.94 5.01
CA GLY A 378 -47.05 -22.90 3.97
C GLY A 378 -47.63 -24.29 4.19
N GLY A 379 -47.63 -24.78 5.43
CA GLY A 379 -48.22 -26.06 5.81
C GLY A 379 -49.74 -26.11 5.63
N VAL A 380 -50.46 -25.03 5.96
CA VAL A 380 -51.91 -24.94 5.79
C VAL A 380 -52.31 -24.89 4.31
N ILE A 381 -51.54 -24.19 3.47
CA ILE A 381 -51.78 -24.15 2.01
C ILE A 381 -51.58 -25.55 1.39
N LEU A 382 -50.55 -26.27 1.83
CA LEU A 382 -50.24 -27.62 1.34
C LEU A 382 -51.31 -28.65 1.78
N LEU A 383 -51.84 -28.52 3.01
CA LEU A 383 -52.95 -29.36 3.50
C LEU A 383 -54.28 -29.06 2.79
N ARG A 384 -54.53 -27.80 2.39
CA ARG A 384 -55.71 -27.43 1.59
C ARG A 384 -55.59 -27.88 0.13
N ALA A 385 -54.41 -27.86 -0.46
CA ALA A 385 -54.17 -28.39 -1.80
C ALA A 385 -54.40 -29.90 -1.85
N ARG A 386 -53.90 -30.64 -0.86
CA ARG A 386 -54.05 -32.11 -0.79
C ARG A 386 -55.49 -32.60 -0.52
N ARG A 387 -56.38 -31.73 -0.01
CA ARG A 387 -57.82 -32.03 0.15
C ARG A 387 -58.66 -31.71 -1.08
N ARG A 388 -58.12 -31.05 -2.11
CA ARG A 388 -58.82 -30.78 -3.38
C ARG A 388 -58.63 -31.86 -4.44
N ASP A 389 -57.65 -32.74 -4.24
CA ASP A 389 -57.32 -33.86 -5.15
C ASP A 389 -57.76 -35.23 -4.58
N LEU A 390 -58.78 -35.26 -3.72
CA LEU A 390 -59.45 -36.47 -3.22
C LEU A 390 -60.95 -36.45 -3.52
#